data_AF-A0A1F8SYG1-F1
#
_entry.id   AF-A0A1F8SYG1-F1
#
_cell.length_a   1.000
_cell.length_b   1.000
_cell.length_c   1.000
_cell.angle_alpha   90.00
_cell.angle_beta   90.00
_cell.angle_gamma   90.00
#
_symmetry.space_group_name_H-M   'P 1'
#
loop_
_entity.id
_entity.type
_entity.pdbx_description
1 polymer ?
#
loop_
_entity_poly.entity_id
_entity_poly.type
_entity_poly.pdbx_seq_one_letter_code
_entity_poly.pdbx_strand_id
1 'polypeptide(L)'
;MATRQNTTLLGISLMAVLNLGLLLLLLFSTRSIVYSAPAAAPSRPYASYTPTYAPGTPTPTDIWPAFLLRTPFAYTTPFPPPAHTSLDGTYAKLDPSEPQWWSCRRCADYRPVGGIWKLSLDRGVFRVYYAVTGWRSLGSYTVDGDQLYLFNDPYCPWDVGKYTWRLEDGQLLLKEIEDGCSMHLRAENLTLQLWLSCQPPSIFAAISDHWPKPPGCEP
;
A
#
# COMPACT_ATOMS: atom_id res chain seq x y z
N MET A 1 -5.41 52.42 -69.20
CA MET A 1 -4.52 52.36 -68.01
C MET A 1 -5.16 51.39 -67.02
N ALA A 2 -4.83 50.10 -67.09
CA ALA A 2 -3.64 49.46 -66.49
C ALA A 2 -3.79 49.36 -64.95
N THR A 3 -4.34 48.24 -64.47
CA THR A 3 -3.65 47.07 -63.89
C THR A 3 -3.43 47.18 -62.38
N ARG A 4 -4.30 46.51 -61.60
CA ARG A 4 -4.04 46.21 -60.19
C ARG A 4 -4.70 44.89 -59.77
N GLN A 5 -4.26 43.79 -60.37
CA GLN A 5 -4.51 42.43 -59.90
C GLN A 5 -3.27 41.62 -60.29
N ASN A 6 -2.30 41.42 -59.39
CA ASN A 6 -1.26 40.39 -59.56
C ASN A 6 -0.34 40.13 -58.35
N THR A 7 -0.57 40.71 -57.18
CA THR A 7 0.35 40.53 -56.03
C THR A 7 -0.03 39.44 -55.03
N THR A 8 -1.23 38.85 -55.10
CA THR A 8 -1.66 37.81 -54.14
C THR A 8 -1.47 36.37 -54.61
N LEU A 9 -1.27 36.12 -55.91
CA LEU A 9 -1.09 34.76 -56.44
C LEU A 9 0.35 34.22 -56.34
N LEU A 10 1.37 35.07 -56.21
CA LEU A 10 2.76 34.60 -56.09
C LEU A 10 3.11 34.03 -54.70
N GLY A 11 2.48 34.52 -53.63
CA GLY A 11 2.79 34.10 -52.26
C GLY A 11 2.28 32.69 -51.91
N ILE A 12 1.15 32.29 -52.49
CA ILE A 12 0.51 30.99 -52.21
C ILE A 12 1.24 29.85 -52.96
N SER A 13 1.79 30.15 -54.14
CA SER A 13 2.53 29.17 -54.95
C SER A 13 3.89 28.79 -54.33
N LEU A 14 4.57 29.72 -53.65
CA LEU A 14 5.88 29.44 -53.04
C LEU A 14 5.77 28.57 -51.76
N MET A 15 4.70 28.75 -50.98
CA MET A 15 4.47 27.99 -49.73
C MET A 15 3.96 26.56 -49.99
N ALA A 16 3.27 26.31 -51.10
CA ALA A 16 2.82 24.98 -51.48
C ALA A 16 3.97 24.07 -51.94
N VAL A 17 4.96 24.63 -52.65
CA VAL A 17 6.12 23.87 -53.14
C VAL A 17 7.11 23.53 -52.01
N LEU A 18 7.29 24.43 -51.02
CA LEU A 18 8.13 24.15 -49.86
C LEU A 18 7.58 23.04 -48.96
N ASN A 19 6.25 22.96 -48.78
CA ASN A 19 5.63 21.92 -47.96
C ASN A 19 5.61 20.54 -48.63
N LEU A 20 5.51 20.48 -49.97
CA LEU A 20 5.60 19.20 -50.69
C LEU A 20 7.03 18.62 -50.67
N GLY A 21 8.05 19.48 -50.76
CA GLY A 21 9.45 19.06 -50.70
C GLY A 21 9.86 18.48 -49.34
N LEU A 22 9.34 19.03 -48.25
CA LEU A 22 9.62 18.52 -46.89
C LEU A 22 8.89 17.20 -46.61
N LEU A 23 7.67 17.02 -47.15
CA LEU A 23 6.93 15.76 -47.02
C LEU A 23 7.59 14.62 -47.83
N LEU A 24 8.14 14.92 -49.00
CA LEU A 24 8.88 13.94 -49.82
C LEU A 24 10.23 13.56 -49.19
N LEU A 25 10.93 14.48 -48.53
CA LEU A 25 12.18 14.15 -47.80
C LEU A 25 11.94 13.26 -46.56
N LEU A 26 10.77 13.33 -45.94
CA LEU A 26 10.42 12.46 -44.82
C LEU A 26 10.02 11.04 -45.26
N LEU A 27 9.48 10.88 -46.48
CA LEU A 27 9.06 9.57 -47.02
C LEU A 27 10.22 8.73 -47.59
N PHE A 28 11.37 9.32 -47.91
CA PHE A 28 12.54 8.60 -48.46
C PHE A 28 13.62 8.24 -47.43
N SER A 29 13.38 8.44 -46.13
CA SER A 29 14.34 8.07 -45.07
C SER A 29 14.05 6.72 -44.38
N THR A 30 13.25 5.84 -44.99
CA THR A 30 13.12 4.45 -44.52
C THR A 30 14.38 3.66 -44.86
N ARG A 31 15.50 3.95 -44.18
CA ARG A 31 16.55 2.96 -44.00
C ARG A 31 15.93 1.82 -43.21
N SER A 32 15.73 0.69 -43.86
CA SER A 32 15.40 -0.57 -43.21
C SER A 32 16.46 -0.83 -42.14
N ILE A 33 16.13 -0.54 -40.89
CA ILE A 33 16.91 -1.01 -39.74
C ILE A 33 16.60 -2.50 -39.68
N VAL A 34 17.50 -3.30 -40.27
CA VAL A 34 17.54 -4.73 -40.04
C VAL A 34 17.89 -4.89 -38.56
N TYR A 35 16.88 -5.09 -37.73
CA TYR A 35 17.07 -5.58 -36.37
C TYR A 35 17.60 -7.00 -36.48
N SER A 36 18.92 -7.16 -36.45
CA SER A 36 19.53 -8.44 -36.14
C SER A 36 19.07 -8.82 -34.75
N ALA A 37 18.19 -9.83 -34.66
CA ALA A 37 17.85 -10.47 -33.41
C ALA A 37 19.17 -10.92 -32.75
N PRO A 38 19.45 -10.56 -31.49
CA PRO A 38 20.61 -11.12 -30.80
C PRO A 38 20.42 -12.64 -30.79
N ALA A 39 21.47 -13.37 -31.20
CA ALA A 39 21.50 -14.82 -31.11
C ALA A 39 21.08 -15.22 -29.69
N ALA A 40 20.10 -16.14 -29.60
CA ALA A 40 19.63 -16.65 -28.33
C ALA A 40 20.85 -17.14 -27.52
N ALA A 41 21.13 -16.46 -26.42
CA ALA A 41 22.10 -16.95 -25.46
C ALA A 41 21.66 -18.36 -25.02
N PRO A 42 22.59 -19.32 -24.90
CA PRO A 42 22.23 -20.66 -24.44
C PRO A 42 21.47 -20.52 -23.12
N SER A 43 20.24 -21.05 -23.09
CA SER A 43 19.45 -21.13 -21.87
C SER A 43 20.26 -21.91 -20.86
N ARG A 44 20.73 -21.21 -19.82
CA ARG A 44 21.28 -21.90 -18.65
C ARG A 44 20.17 -22.82 -18.13
N PRO A 45 20.46 -24.11 -17.88
CA PRO A 45 19.46 -25.00 -17.30
C PRO A 45 18.94 -24.33 -16.02
N TYR A 46 17.62 -24.18 -15.93
CA TYR A 46 16.95 -23.71 -14.74
C TYR A 46 17.25 -24.72 -13.65
N ALA A 47 18.27 -24.44 -12.83
CA ALA A 47 18.51 -25.19 -11.62
C ALA A 47 17.26 -24.99 -10.76
N SER A 48 16.46 -26.06 -10.64
CA SER A 48 15.35 -26.14 -9.71
C SER A 48 15.95 -26.01 -8.32
N TYR A 49 16.03 -24.78 -7.81
CA TYR A 49 16.35 -24.54 -6.42
C TYR A 49 15.14 -25.00 -5.62
N THR A 50 15.20 -26.25 -5.17
CA THR A 50 14.41 -26.69 -4.03
C THR A 50 15.15 -26.12 -2.82
N PRO A 51 14.63 -25.11 -2.10
CA PRO A 51 15.29 -24.66 -0.89
C PRO A 51 15.25 -25.80 0.11
N THR A 52 16.37 -26.50 0.27
CA THR A 52 16.59 -27.38 1.41
C THR A 52 16.68 -26.47 2.63
N TYR A 53 15.57 -26.31 3.35
CA TYR A 53 15.59 -25.73 4.68
C TYR A 53 16.49 -26.63 5.54
N ALA A 54 17.66 -26.10 5.91
CA ALA A 54 18.49 -26.74 6.92
C ALA A 54 17.66 -26.86 8.20
N PRO A 55 17.48 -28.07 8.78
CA PRO A 55 16.88 -28.18 10.10
C PRO A 55 17.80 -27.47 11.10
N GLY A 56 17.38 -26.33 11.61
CA GLY A 56 18.14 -25.54 12.58
C GLY A 56 18.24 -24.04 12.30
N THR A 57 17.70 -23.51 11.20
CA THR A 57 17.49 -22.06 11.13
C THR A 57 16.43 -21.70 12.18
N PRO A 58 16.74 -20.87 13.20
CA PRO A 58 15.72 -20.43 14.15
C PRO A 58 14.60 -19.78 13.34
N THR A 59 13.36 -20.24 13.56
CA THR A 59 12.16 -19.55 13.11
C THR A 59 12.36 -18.06 13.39
N PRO A 60 12.18 -17.16 12.40
CA PRO A 60 12.30 -15.73 12.66
C PRO A 60 11.49 -15.42 13.92
N THR A 61 12.15 -14.87 14.95
CA THR A 61 11.45 -14.30 16.10
C THR A 61 10.32 -13.46 15.55
N ASP A 62 9.07 -13.70 16.00
CA ASP A 62 7.92 -12.98 15.48
C ASP A 62 8.27 -11.48 15.46
N ILE A 63 8.21 -10.90 14.25
CA ILE A 63 8.59 -9.52 14.00
C ILE A 63 7.63 -8.59 14.75
N TRP A 64 6.42 -9.07 15.05
CA TRP A 64 5.35 -8.34 15.70
C TRP A 64 5.71 -7.85 17.12
N PRO A 65 6.14 -8.69 18.09
CA PRO A 65 6.62 -8.21 19.39
C PRO A 65 7.65 -7.09 19.32
N ALA A 66 8.65 -7.22 18.45
CA ALA A 66 9.68 -6.19 18.28
C ALA A 66 9.12 -4.90 17.64
N PHE A 67 8.09 -5.03 16.82
CA PHE A 67 7.42 -3.90 16.18
C PHE A 67 6.56 -3.09 17.15
N LEU A 68 5.94 -3.75 18.14
CA LEU A 68 5.15 -3.08 19.19
C LEU A 68 5.97 -2.07 20.00
N LEU A 69 7.29 -2.26 20.11
CA LEU A 69 8.20 -1.36 20.83
C LEU A 69 8.63 -0.12 20.03
N ARG A 70 8.23 -0.02 18.75
CA ARG A 70 8.62 1.12 17.88
C ARG A 70 7.68 2.31 18.08
N THR A 71 8.22 3.51 17.86
CA THR A 71 7.51 4.79 17.91
C THR A 71 7.52 5.48 16.55
N PRO A 72 6.47 6.25 16.21
CA PRO A 72 6.39 6.99 14.95
C PRO A 72 7.34 8.16 14.88
N PHE A 73 7.57 8.63 13.66
CA PHE A 73 8.20 9.90 13.37
C PHE A 73 7.11 10.96 13.15
N ALA A 74 7.25 12.13 13.77
CA ALA A 74 6.33 13.23 13.56
C ALA A 74 6.71 13.97 12.28
N TYR A 75 5.81 13.97 11.30
CA TYR A 75 6.05 14.62 10.02
C TYR A 75 5.50 16.04 10.02
N THR A 76 4.20 16.19 9.75
CA THR A 76 3.49 17.47 9.67
C THR A 76 2.61 17.72 10.89
N THR A 77 2.28 16.68 11.64
CA THR A 77 1.41 16.75 12.82
C THR A 77 2.22 16.36 14.06
N PRO A 78 2.20 17.15 15.15
CA PRO A 78 2.84 16.79 16.41
C PRO A 78 2.33 15.46 16.97
N PHE A 79 3.12 14.82 17.81
CA PHE A 79 2.63 13.63 18.52
C PHE A 79 1.47 13.99 19.44
N PRO A 80 0.43 13.13 19.51
CA PRO A 80 -0.60 13.28 20.52
C PRO A 80 -0.04 13.01 21.91
N PRO A 81 -0.71 13.49 22.98
CA PRO A 81 -0.40 13.06 24.34
C PRO A 81 -0.46 11.53 24.44
N PRO A 82 0.45 10.87 25.17
CA PRO A 82 0.45 9.41 25.33
C PRO A 82 -0.62 8.95 26.35
N ALA A 83 -1.87 9.31 26.09
CA ALA A 83 -3.03 9.01 26.92
C ALA A 83 -3.76 7.77 26.40
N HIS A 84 -4.30 6.97 27.32
CA HIS A 84 -5.12 5.82 26.94
C HIS A 84 -6.41 6.25 26.25
N THR A 85 -6.81 5.47 25.25
CA THR A 85 -8.09 5.65 24.54
C THR A 85 -8.97 4.41 24.69
N SER A 86 -10.26 4.55 24.39
CA SER A 86 -11.22 3.43 24.34
C SER A 86 -10.88 2.38 23.27
N LEU A 87 -10.03 2.72 22.31
CA LEU A 87 -9.62 1.84 21.22
C LEU A 87 -8.30 1.11 21.48
N ASP A 88 -7.60 1.42 22.58
CA ASP A 88 -6.31 0.81 22.90
C ASP A 88 -6.45 -0.73 22.94
N GLY A 89 -5.59 -1.43 22.21
CA GLY A 89 -5.67 -2.86 22.06
C GLY A 89 -4.88 -3.39 20.87
N THR A 90 -4.83 -4.71 20.77
CA THR A 90 -4.39 -5.41 19.56
C THR A 90 -5.59 -6.12 18.97
N TYR A 91 -5.74 -6.01 17.66
CA TYR A 91 -6.81 -6.61 16.90
C TYR A 91 -6.23 -7.34 15.69
N ALA A 92 -6.94 -8.34 15.20
CA ALA A 92 -6.57 -9.09 14.00
C ALA A 92 -7.78 -9.33 13.11
N LYS A 93 -7.52 -9.55 11.83
CA LYS A 93 -8.49 -10.07 10.87
C LYS A 93 -7.82 -11.08 9.96
N LEU A 94 -8.61 -12.01 9.43
CA LEU A 94 -8.20 -13.00 8.45
C LEU A 94 -9.00 -12.80 7.17
N ASP A 95 -8.33 -12.41 6.09
CA ASP A 95 -8.91 -12.45 4.76
C ASP A 95 -8.71 -13.86 4.16
N PRO A 96 -9.79 -14.59 3.80
CA PRO A 96 -9.68 -15.97 3.28
C PRO A 96 -9.22 -16.04 1.81
N SER A 97 -9.06 -14.90 1.13
CA SER A 97 -8.58 -14.85 -0.25
C SER A 97 -7.14 -15.34 -0.38
N GLU A 98 -6.67 -15.54 -1.61
CA GLU A 98 -5.30 -15.97 -1.86
C GLU A 98 -4.29 -14.93 -1.32
N PRO A 99 -3.35 -15.33 -0.45
CA PRO A 99 -2.35 -14.43 0.08
C PRO A 99 -1.32 -14.06 -0.98
N GLN A 100 -0.81 -12.83 -0.92
CA GLN A 100 0.31 -12.44 -1.77
C GLN A 100 1.65 -12.76 -1.11
N TRP A 101 2.21 -13.96 -1.33
CA TRP A 101 3.49 -14.40 -0.74
C TRP A 101 4.74 -13.77 -1.38
N TRP A 102 4.61 -13.00 -2.45
CA TRP A 102 5.73 -12.38 -3.14
C TRP A 102 5.83 -10.87 -2.84
N SER A 103 7.04 -10.36 -2.67
CA SER A 103 7.28 -8.95 -2.44
C SER A 103 7.02 -8.14 -3.71
N CYS A 104 5.94 -7.36 -3.76
CA CYS A 104 5.77 -6.38 -4.82
C CYS A 104 6.54 -5.10 -4.52
N ARG A 105 7.55 -4.77 -5.33
CA ARG A 105 8.35 -3.56 -5.14
C ARG A 105 7.73 -2.28 -5.70
N ARG A 106 6.70 -2.40 -6.53
CA ARG A 106 6.06 -1.26 -7.25
C ARG A 106 4.56 -1.15 -7.00
N CYS A 107 4.04 -1.97 -6.10
CA CYS A 107 2.64 -1.90 -5.78
C CYS A 107 2.46 -0.88 -4.67
N ALA A 108 1.31 -0.22 -4.68
CA ALA A 108 0.95 0.64 -3.59
C ALA A 108 0.86 -0.15 -2.27
N ASP A 109 1.23 0.53 -1.20
CA ASP A 109 1.12 0.04 0.16
C ASP A 109 -0.35 -0.15 0.57
N TYR A 110 -0.59 -0.80 1.70
CA TYR A 110 -1.92 -1.09 2.25
C TYR A 110 -2.85 -1.99 1.44
N ARG A 111 -2.50 -2.42 0.22
CA ARG A 111 -3.40 -3.26 -0.60
C ARG A 111 -4.05 -4.40 0.20
N PRO A 112 -5.39 -4.51 0.19
CA PRO A 112 -6.09 -5.65 0.78
C PRO A 112 -5.67 -6.92 0.03
N VAL A 113 -5.07 -7.85 0.76
CA VAL A 113 -4.70 -9.17 0.25
C VAL A 113 -5.02 -10.23 1.30
N GLY A 114 -5.20 -11.46 0.82
CA GLY A 114 -5.48 -12.63 1.65
C GLY A 114 -4.48 -12.84 2.77
N GLY A 115 -4.93 -13.38 3.90
CA GLY A 115 -4.09 -13.70 5.06
C GLY A 115 -4.36 -12.84 6.29
N ILE A 116 -3.46 -12.93 7.26
CA ILE A 116 -3.62 -12.32 8.58
C ILE A 116 -3.08 -10.89 8.59
N TRP A 117 -3.92 -9.98 9.03
CA TRP A 117 -3.56 -8.60 9.32
C TRP A 117 -3.72 -8.33 10.81
N LYS A 118 -2.78 -7.60 11.40
CA LYS A 118 -2.83 -7.14 12.79
C LYS A 118 -2.86 -5.62 12.83
N LEU A 119 -3.65 -5.08 13.74
CA LEU A 119 -3.75 -3.66 14.09
C LEU A 119 -3.47 -3.53 15.59
N SER A 120 -2.56 -2.64 15.98
CA SER A 120 -2.39 -2.24 17.38
C SER A 120 -2.60 -0.75 17.52
N LEU A 121 -3.33 -0.37 18.55
CA LEU A 121 -3.55 1.00 19.01
C LEU A 121 -3.06 1.04 20.46
N ASP A 122 -2.06 1.87 20.74
CA ASP A 122 -1.52 2.05 22.10
C ASP A 122 -1.16 3.51 22.31
N ARG A 123 -1.90 4.19 23.20
CA ARG A 123 -1.57 5.54 23.70
C ARG A 123 -1.14 6.52 22.59
N GLY A 124 -1.94 6.59 21.53
CA GLY A 124 -1.72 7.50 20.41
C GLY A 124 -0.73 6.99 19.34
N VAL A 125 -0.27 5.75 19.40
CA VAL A 125 0.50 5.08 18.34
C VAL A 125 -0.30 3.96 17.70
N PHE A 126 -0.46 4.01 16.38
CA PHE A 126 -1.05 2.89 15.62
C PHE A 126 0.03 2.10 14.89
N ARG A 127 -0.21 0.80 14.73
CA ARG A 127 0.68 -0.15 14.04
C ARG A 127 -0.17 -1.10 13.22
N VAL A 128 0.14 -1.23 11.93
CA VAL A 128 -0.48 -2.21 11.03
C VAL A 128 0.59 -3.18 10.57
N TYR A 129 0.28 -4.47 10.59
CA TYR A 129 1.20 -5.54 10.22
C TYR A 129 0.48 -6.61 9.40
N TYR A 130 1.10 -7.05 8.32
CA TYR A 130 0.62 -8.15 7.49
C TYR A 130 1.55 -9.36 7.65
N ALA A 131 1.01 -10.43 8.23
CA ALA A 131 1.82 -11.55 8.72
C ALA A 131 2.47 -12.39 7.61
N VAL A 132 1.91 -12.39 6.40
CA VAL A 132 2.40 -13.24 5.29
C VAL A 132 3.77 -12.76 4.79
N THR A 133 3.96 -11.45 4.60
CA THR A 133 5.20 -10.88 4.05
C THR A 133 6.00 -10.07 5.05
N GLY A 134 5.44 -9.82 6.23
CA GLY A 134 6.02 -8.93 7.24
C GLY A 134 5.92 -7.45 6.88
N TRP A 135 5.11 -7.08 5.87
CA TRP A 135 4.81 -5.68 5.58
C TRP A 135 4.19 -5.00 6.80
N ARG A 136 4.54 -3.74 7.02
CA ARG A 136 4.15 -3.02 8.24
C ARG A 136 4.19 -1.51 8.05
N SER A 137 3.25 -0.82 8.67
CA SER A 137 3.26 0.63 8.84
C SER A 137 3.00 1.01 10.29
N LEU A 138 3.53 2.16 10.71
CA LEU A 138 3.35 2.70 12.05
C LEU A 138 3.16 4.21 11.96
N GLY A 139 2.28 4.76 12.79
CA GLY A 139 1.97 6.18 12.81
C GLY A 139 1.37 6.59 14.14
N SER A 140 0.77 7.77 14.16
CA SER A 140 0.09 8.34 15.33
C SER A 140 -1.42 8.33 15.14
N TYR A 141 -2.18 8.21 16.22
CA TYR A 141 -3.63 8.36 16.18
C TYR A 141 -4.18 9.21 17.32
N THR A 142 -5.35 9.79 17.09
CA THR A 142 -6.18 10.39 18.14
C THR A 142 -7.61 9.90 18.00
N VAL A 143 -8.35 9.98 19.10
CA VAL A 143 -9.78 9.70 19.14
C VAL A 143 -10.49 10.94 19.67
N ASP A 144 -11.56 11.35 18.99
CA ASP A 144 -12.47 12.40 19.44
C ASP A 144 -13.90 11.93 19.20
N GLY A 145 -14.66 11.71 20.29
CA GLY A 145 -15.97 11.08 20.23
C GLY A 145 -15.93 9.72 19.52
N ASP A 146 -16.74 9.58 18.47
CA ASP A 146 -16.84 8.39 17.61
C ASP A 146 -15.89 8.43 16.41
N GLN A 147 -14.94 9.37 16.38
CA GLN A 147 -14.00 9.54 15.27
C GLN A 147 -12.58 9.14 15.65
N LEU A 148 -11.95 8.40 14.74
CA LEU A 148 -10.55 7.99 14.77
C LEU A 148 -9.79 8.74 13.68
N TYR A 149 -8.63 9.30 14.06
CA TYR A 149 -7.74 10.01 13.15
C TYR A 149 -6.40 9.28 13.09
N LEU A 150 -5.91 8.95 11.90
CA LEU A 150 -4.60 8.31 11.66
C LEU A 150 -3.70 9.25 10.87
N PHE A 151 -2.52 9.56 11.40
CA PHE A 151 -1.58 10.51 10.80
C PHE A 151 -0.13 10.10 11.09
N ASN A 152 0.85 10.81 10.53
CA ASN A 152 2.28 10.48 10.66
C ASN A 152 2.63 9.07 10.14
N ASP A 153 1.88 8.57 9.16
CA ASP A 153 2.16 7.30 8.48
C ASP A 153 3.30 7.50 7.47
N PRO A 154 4.38 6.70 7.49
CA PRO A 154 5.50 6.87 6.56
C PRO A 154 5.12 6.69 5.09
N TYR A 155 4.06 5.94 4.79
CA TYR A 155 3.58 5.77 3.42
C TYR A 155 2.69 6.92 2.97
N CYS A 156 2.12 7.66 3.92
CA CYS A 156 1.14 8.71 3.68
C CYS A 156 1.40 9.89 4.62
N PRO A 157 2.59 10.51 4.53
CA PRO A 157 3.06 11.35 5.60
C PRO A 157 2.29 12.69 5.65
N TRP A 158 1.64 13.07 4.54
CA TRP A 158 0.84 14.31 4.42
C TRP A 158 -0.66 14.08 4.56
N ASP A 159 -1.12 12.83 4.65
CA ASP A 159 -2.53 12.49 4.74
C ASP A 159 -2.96 12.22 6.18
N VAL A 160 -4.16 12.67 6.53
CA VAL A 160 -4.84 12.30 7.77
C VAL A 160 -6.03 11.43 7.40
N GLY A 161 -5.98 10.15 7.77
CA GLY A 161 -7.10 9.25 7.63
C GLY A 161 -8.12 9.51 8.73
N LYS A 162 -9.40 9.63 8.38
CA LYS A 162 -10.51 9.89 9.29
C LYS A 162 -11.54 8.78 9.15
N TYR A 163 -11.96 8.23 10.28
CA TYR A 163 -12.91 7.11 10.32
C TYR A 163 -13.90 7.33 11.45
N THR A 164 -15.14 6.88 11.26
CA THR A 164 -16.00 6.56 12.41
C THR A 164 -15.63 5.17 12.93
N TRP A 165 -15.74 4.95 14.23
CA TRP A 165 -15.49 3.65 14.84
C TRP A 165 -16.64 3.17 15.73
N ARG A 166 -16.78 1.85 15.84
CA ARG A 166 -17.60 1.18 16.87
C ARG A 166 -16.84 -0.01 17.41
N LEU A 167 -16.86 -0.20 18.72
CA LEU A 167 -16.24 -1.32 19.41
C LEU A 167 -17.28 -2.00 20.27
N GLU A 168 -17.73 -3.19 19.85
CA GLU A 168 -18.78 -3.96 20.52
C GLU A 168 -18.35 -5.44 20.55
N ASP A 169 -18.48 -6.10 21.69
CA ASP A 169 -18.13 -7.53 21.87
C ASP A 169 -16.75 -7.93 21.33
N GLY A 170 -15.75 -7.05 21.51
CA GLY A 170 -14.39 -7.26 21.03
C GLY A 170 -14.23 -7.13 19.51
N GLN A 171 -15.21 -6.57 18.81
CA GLN A 171 -15.17 -6.33 17.37
C GLN A 171 -15.08 -4.84 17.10
N LEU A 172 -13.97 -4.42 16.48
CA LEU A 172 -13.76 -3.05 16.05
C LEU A 172 -14.20 -2.92 14.58
N LEU A 173 -15.25 -2.14 14.35
CA LEU A 173 -15.70 -1.73 13.03
C LEU A 173 -15.21 -0.31 12.75
N LEU A 174 -14.53 -0.14 11.61
CA LEU A 174 -14.14 1.16 11.08
C LEU A 174 -14.94 1.46 9.83
N LYS A 175 -15.34 2.72 9.64
CA LYS A 175 -15.89 3.22 8.38
C LYS A 175 -15.16 4.48 7.97
N GLU A 176 -14.77 4.54 6.72
CA GLU A 176 -14.09 5.71 6.15
C GLU A 176 -15.00 6.94 6.19
N ILE A 177 -14.45 8.05 6.67
CA ILE A 177 -14.97 9.40 6.43
C ILE A 177 -14.15 10.03 5.30
N GLU A 178 -12.82 9.98 5.42
CA GLU A 178 -11.87 10.52 4.44
C GLU A 178 -10.49 9.89 4.65
N ASP A 179 -9.95 9.17 3.66
CA ASP A 179 -8.55 8.76 3.69
C ASP A 179 -7.96 8.54 2.28
N GLY A 180 -7.24 9.54 1.77
CA GLY A 180 -6.57 9.47 0.45
C GLY A 180 -5.29 8.63 0.42
N CYS A 181 -4.83 8.13 1.57
CA CYS A 181 -3.57 7.41 1.71
C CYS A 181 -3.45 6.23 0.76
N SER A 182 -2.32 6.17 0.04
CA SER A 182 -2.03 5.10 -0.93
C SER A 182 -3.16 4.90 -1.94
N MET A 183 -3.74 6.00 -2.47
CA MET A 183 -4.89 5.94 -3.39
C MET A 183 -6.09 5.21 -2.78
N HIS A 184 -6.46 5.59 -1.55
CA HIS A 184 -7.54 4.99 -0.73
C HIS A 184 -7.33 3.56 -0.25
N LEU A 185 -6.18 2.92 -0.54
CA LEU A 185 -5.95 1.53 -0.15
C LEU A 185 -5.83 1.32 1.36
N ARG A 186 -5.37 2.32 2.12
CA ARG A 186 -5.41 2.24 3.59
C ARG A 186 -6.84 2.19 4.10
N ALA A 187 -7.69 3.06 3.57
CA ALA A 187 -9.12 3.08 3.91
C ALA A 187 -9.79 1.75 3.55
N GLU A 188 -9.60 1.28 2.31
CA GLU A 188 -10.13 0.01 1.83
C GLU A 188 -9.71 -1.12 2.75
N ASN A 189 -8.41 -1.24 3.05
CA ASN A 189 -7.91 -2.27 3.95
C ASN A 189 -8.56 -2.17 5.33
N LEU A 190 -8.48 -1.02 6.00
CA LEU A 190 -8.92 -0.87 7.38
C LEU A 190 -10.43 -1.05 7.57
N THR A 191 -11.24 -0.87 6.51
CA THR A 191 -12.70 -0.89 6.58
C THR A 191 -13.35 -2.10 5.91
N LEU A 192 -12.61 -2.90 5.12
CA LEU A 192 -13.15 -4.04 4.38
C LEU A 192 -13.80 -5.10 5.28
N GLN A 193 -13.27 -5.26 6.50
CA GLN A 193 -13.72 -6.27 7.47
C GLN A 193 -13.59 -5.71 8.89
N LEU A 194 -14.36 -6.29 9.80
CA LEU A 194 -14.21 -6.04 11.23
C LEU A 194 -12.86 -6.57 11.74
N TRP A 195 -12.34 -5.91 12.77
CA TRP A 195 -11.14 -6.30 13.48
C TRP A 195 -11.49 -6.98 14.79
N LEU A 196 -11.02 -8.21 15.00
CA LEU A 196 -11.29 -9.01 16.20
C LEU A 196 -10.23 -8.73 17.26
N SER A 197 -10.65 -8.41 18.47
CA SER A 197 -9.76 -8.13 19.59
C SER A 197 -8.98 -9.38 20.00
N CYS A 198 -7.68 -9.19 20.19
CA CYS A 198 -6.80 -10.19 20.77
C CYS A 198 -6.80 -10.17 22.31
N GLN A 199 -7.67 -9.36 22.92
CA GLN A 199 -7.84 -9.35 24.36
C GLN A 199 -8.75 -10.49 24.80
N PRO A 200 -8.42 -11.20 25.89
CA PRO A 200 -9.28 -12.23 26.43
C PRO A 200 -10.61 -11.62 26.90
N PRO A 201 -11.74 -12.32 26.70
CA PRO A 201 -13.08 -11.80 27.01
C PRO A 201 -13.35 -11.68 28.52
N SER A 202 -12.48 -12.25 29.37
CA SER A 202 -12.58 -12.16 30.82
C SER A 202 -11.22 -12.41 31.48
N ILE A 203 -11.10 -12.04 32.76
CA ILE A 203 -9.91 -12.34 33.58
C ILE A 203 -9.68 -13.85 33.68
N PHE A 204 -10.73 -14.66 33.80
CA PHE A 204 -10.59 -16.12 33.86
C PHE A 204 -10.05 -16.69 32.54
N ALA A 205 -10.55 -16.20 31.40
CA ALA A 205 -10.00 -16.55 30.08
C ALA A 205 -8.53 -16.11 29.95
N ALA A 206 -8.16 -14.96 30.51
CA ALA A 206 -6.78 -14.48 30.54
C ALA A 206 -5.86 -15.40 31.36
N ILE A 207 -6.29 -15.80 32.56
CA ILE A 207 -5.49 -16.64 33.48
C ILE A 207 -5.35 -18.06 32.96
N SER A 208 -6.44 -18.64 32.46
CA SER A 208 -6.44 -20.02 31.95
C SER A 208 -5.84 -20.15 30.55
N ASP A 209 -5.67 -19.02 29.85
CA ASP A 209 -5.36 -18.91 28.42
C ASP A 209 -6.32 -19.70 27.50
N HIS A 210 -7.46 -20.14 28.03
CA HIS A 210 -8.39 -21.02 27.37
C HIS A 210 -9.63 -20.24 26.89
N TRP A 211 -9.53 -19.74 25.66
CA TRP A 211 -10.61 -19.05 24.98
C TRP A 211 -10.41 -19.15 23.45
N PRO A 212 -11.48 -18.99 22.65
CA PRO A 212 -11.37 -19.06 21.20
C PRO A 212 -10.69 -17.80 20.65
N LYS A 213 -9.36 -17.82 20.61
CA LYS A 213 -8.55 -16.73 20.05
C LYS A 213 -8.87 -16.55 18.55
N PRO A 214 -9.08 -15.31 18.07
CA PRO A 214 -9.13 -15.04 16.65
C PRO A 214 -7.83 -15.44 15.95
N PRO A 215 -7.87 -15.84 14.67
CA PRO A 215 -6.65 -16.07 13.89
C PRO A 215 -5.76 -14.81 13.89
N GLY A 216 -4.47 -14.97 14.22
CA GLY A 216 -3.53 -13.86 14.32
C GLY A 216 -3.36 -13.29 15.73
N CYS A 217 -4.13 -13.77 16.71
CA CYS A 217 -4.01 -13.39 18.12
C CYS A 217 -3.22 -14.42 18.96
N GLU A 218 -2.49 -15.33 18.32
CA GLU A 218 -1.57 -16.24 19.00
C GLU A 218 -0.39 -15.48 19.65
N PRO A 219 0.20 -16.00 20.75
CA PRO A 219 1.27 -15.35 21.51
C PRO A 219 2.58 -15.13 20.72
#